data_AF-A0A956MQQ3-F1
#
_entry.id   AF-A0A956MQQ3-F1
#
_cell.length_a   1.000
_cell.length_b   1.000
_cell.length_c   1.000
_cell.angle_alpha   90.00
_cell.angle_beta   90.00
_cell.angle_gamma   90.00
#
_symmetry.space_group_name_H-M   'P 1'
#
loop_
_entity.id
_entity.type
_entity.pdbx_description
1 polymer ?
#
loop_
_entity_poly.entity_id
_entity_poly.type
_entity_poly.pdbx_seq_one_letter_code
_entity_poly.pdbx_strand_id
1 'polypeptide(L)'
;MRLHKKLYRVVTWFLACSFIGSCAVQNRVLVKPDAPMPLEGKVVVIHWMKYAYELTDVSIDNSRLSGIRKGMPFSGKRKIPKKNSIHFFYKQNRELTFIQGRLSIPMSDIDRVEYDQFDPGKSVANSAIVVVVVTIVTVIAFAIALADFSGPNLSGIQF
;
A
#
# COMPACT_ATOMS: atom_id res chain seq x y z
N MET A 1 20.79 18.63 -31.50
CA MET A 1 20.78 18.89 -30.05
C MET A 1 19.40 19.10 -29.38
N ARG A 2 18.36 19.67 -30.04
CA ARG A 2 17.08 20.00 -29.37
C ARG A 2 16.18 18.80 -29.02
N LEU A 3 16.22 17.71 -29.79
CA LEU A 3 15.40 16.51 -29.52
C LEU A 3 15.91 15.70 -28.33
N HIS A 4 17.24 15.54 -28.23
CA HIS A 4 17.91 14.76 -27.19
C HIS A 4 17.62 15.26 -25.76
N LYS A 5 17.59 16.59 -25.56
CA LYS A 5 17.26 17.19 -24.27
C LYS A 5 15.79 16.97 -23.87
N LYS A 6 14.87 16.86 -24.84
CA LYS A 6 13.46 16.57 -24.58
C LYS A 6 13.27 15.11 -24.17
N LEU A 7 13.93 14.18 -24.84
CA LEU A 7 13.87 12.75 -24.53
C LEU A 7 14.42 12.47 -23.12
N TYR A 8 15.57 13.07 -22.76
CA TYR A 8 16.16 12.89 -21.43
C TYR A 8 15.22 13.31 -20.29
N ARG A 9 14.55 14.46 -20.43
CA ARG A 9 13.60 14.96 -19.42
C ARG A 9 12.38 14.05 -19.25
N VAL A 10 11.85 13.50 -20.35
CA VAL A 10 10.71 12.57 -20.30
C VAL A 10 11.10 11.28 -19.59
N VAL A 11 12.30 10.75 -19.91
CA VAL A 11 12.84 9.55 -19.23
C VAL A 11 13.02 9.86 -17.74
N THR A 12 13.78 10.89 -17.35
CA THR A 12 13.98 11.22 -15.92
C THR A 12 12.68 11.44 -15.15
N TRP A 13 11.66 12.02 -15.78
CA TRP A 13 10.36 12.21 -15.15
C TRP A 13 9.62 10.88 -14.93
N PHE A 14 9.58 10.00 -15.93
CA PHE A 14 9.04 8.64 -15.79
C PHE A 14 9.77 7.84 -14.71
N LEU A 15 11.09 8.02 -14.61
CA LEU A 15 11.94 7.39 -13.60
C LEU A 15 11.60 7.87 -12.19
N ALA A 16 11.48 9.19 -12.00
CA ALA A 16 11.09 9.77 -10.72
C ALA A 16 9.67 9.34 -10.30
N CYS A 17 8.71 9.31 -11.23
CA CYS A 17 7.35 8.84 -10.94
C CYS A 17 7.31 7.35 -10.57
N SER A 18 8.09 6.51 -11.25
CA SER A 18 8.19 5.08 -10.94
C SER A 18 8.84 4.83 -9.58
N PHE A 19 9.86 5.62 -9.23
CA PHE A 19 10.52 5.57 -7.92
C PHE A 19 9.55 5.94 -6.79
N ILE A 20 8.85 7.08 -6.90
CA ILE A 20 7.86 7.54 -5.90
C ILE A 20 6.74 6.50 -5.73
N GLY A 21 6.23 5.93 -6.83
CA GLY A 21 5.22 4.88 -6.80
C GLY A 21 5.69 3.60 -6.12
N SER A 22 6.97 3.24 -6.28
CA SER A 22 7.57 2.03 -5.68
C SER A 22 7.87 2.17 -4.19
N CYS A 23 8.13 3.38 -3.70
CA CYS A 23 8.42 3.59 -2.28
C CYS A 23 7.18 3.40 -1.40
N ALA A 24 5.97 3.54 -1.94
CA ALA A 24 4.72 3.51 -1.18
C ALA A 24 4.02 2.13 -1.19
N VAL A 25 4.76 1.02 -1.11
CA VAL A 25 4.13 -0.31 -1.00
C VAL A 25 3.62 -0.54 0.41
N GLN A 26 2.29 -0.51 0.55
CA GLN A 26 1.60 -0.95 1.76
C GLN A 26 1.41 -2.46 1.71
N ASN A 27 1.91 -3.16 2.74
CA ASN A 27 1.68 -4.59 2.89
C ASN A 27 0.53 -4.80 3.86
N ARG A 28 -0.38 -5.70 3.50
CA ARG A 28 -1.36 -6.22 4.46
C ARG A 28 -0.63 -7.19 5.40
N VAL A 29 -0.53 -6.80 6.65
CA VAL A 29 0.10 -7.61 7.71
C VAL A 29 -0.99 -8.31 8.49
N LEU A 30 -0.76 -9.59 8.80
CA LEU A 30 -1.64 -10.42 9.61
C LEU A 30 -1.00 -10.55 10.99
N VAL A 31 -1.72 -10.09 12.01
CA VAL A 31 -1.18 -9.96 13.36
C VAL A 31 -2.10 -10.62 14.37
N LYS A 32 -1.52 -11.14 15.45
CA LYS A 32 -2.28 -11.64 16.60
C LYS A 32 -3.08 -10.50 17.24
N PRO A 33 -4.28 -10.77 17.80
CA PRO A 33 -5.12 -9.76 18.44
C PRO A 33 -4.42 -8.95 19.55
N ASP A 34 -3.50 -9.59 20.28
CA ASP A 34 -2.84 -8.99 21.44
C ASP A 34 -1.56 -8.21 21.09
N ALA A 35 -1.20 -8.12 19.82
CA ALA A 35 0.00 -7.41 19.42
C ALA A 35 -0.22 -5.89 19.44
N PRO A 36 0.82 -5.11 19.76
CA PRO A 36 0.74 -3.65 19.65
C PRO A 36 0.49 -3.26 18.19
N MET A 37 -0.55 -2.46 17.95
CA MET A 37 -0.97 -2.05 16.61
C MET A 37 -1.26 -0.54 16.53
N PRO A 38 -0.85 0.13 15.44
CA PRO A 38 -1.00 1.57 15.30
C PRO A 38 -2.45 1.92 14.92
N LEU A 39 -3.19 2.50 15.87
CA LEU A 39 -4.59 2.93 15.70
C LEU A 39 -4.74 4.33 15.12
N GLU A 40 -3.73 5.17 15.30
CA GLU A 40 -3.83 6.59 14.99
C GLU A 40 -4.11 6.84 13.50
N GLY A 41 -5.17 7.61 13.23
CA GLY A 41 -5.61 7.93 11.88
C GLY A 41 -6.17 6.77 11.07
N LYS A 42 -6.33 5.57 11.64
CA LYS A 42 -6.86 4.39 10.93
C LYS A 42 -8.35 4.18 11.16
N VAL A 43 -9.04 3.74 10.13
CA VAL A 43 -10.45 3.33 10.23
C VAL A 43 -10.52 1.91 10.78
N VAL A 44 -11.25 1.69 11.87
CA VAL A 44 -11.41 0.36 12.46
C VAL A 44 -12.67 -0.29 11.92
N VAL A 45 -12.52 -1.51 11.41
CA VAL A 45 -13.59 -2.28 10.79
C VAL A 45 -13.63 -3.67 11.44
N ILE A 46 -14.80 -4.10 11.87
CA ILE A 46 -15.04 -5.46 12.36
C ILE A 46 -15.81 -6.25 11.33
N HIS A 47 -15.26 -7.40 10.95
CA HIS A 47 -15.89 -8.38 10.08
C HIS A 47 -16.55 -9.46 10.93
N TRP A 48 -17.84 -9.67 10.71
CA TRP A 48 -18.62 -10.73 11.32
C TRP A 48 -19.51 -11.41 10.28
N MET A 49 -19.31 -12.71 10.10
CA MET A 49 -19.95 -13.49 9.05
C MET A 49 -19.76 -12.81 7.67
N LYS A 50 -20.85 -12.38 7.02
CA LYS A 50 -20.87 -11.69 5.72
C LYS A 50 -20.96 -10.16 5.84
N TYR A 51 -20.91 -9.63 7.06
CA TYR A 51 -21.09 -8.22 7.38
C TYR A 51 -19.79 -7.60 7.87
N ALA A 52 -19.60 -6.33 7.57
CA ALA A 52 -18.54 -5.52 8.18
C ALA A 52 -19.13 -4.24 8.79
N TYR A 53 -18.60 -3.84 9.94
CA TYR A 53 -19.03 -2.66 10.68
C TYR A 53 -17.85 -1.72 10.87
N GLU A 54 -18.02 -0.45 10.49
CA GLU A 54 -17.08 0.60 10.87
C GLU A 54 -17.34 1.03 12.31
N LEU A 55 -16.26 1.18 13.08
CA LEU A 55 -16.34 1.72 14.43
C LEU A 55 -15.75 3.14 14.50
N THR A 56 -16.34 3.94 15.38
CA THR A 56 -15.86 5.25 15.84
C THR A 56 -15.67 5.23 17.35
N ASP A 57 -14.93 6.19 17.91
CA ASP A 57 -14.64 6.22 19.35
C ASP A 57 -14.08 4.87 19.85
N VAL A 58 -13.06 4.37 19.12
CA VAL A 58 -12.51 3.04 19.36
C VAL A 58 -11.50 3.10 20.49
N SER A 59 -11.67 2.20 21.45
CA SER A 59 -10.69 1.93 22.50
C SER A 59 -10.34 0.46 22.48
N ILE A 60 -9.04 0.18 22.48
CA ILE A 60 -8.45 -1.14 22.44
C ILE A 60 -7.55 -1.27 23.65
N ASP A 61 -7.90 -2.18 24.53
CA ASP A 61 -7.04 -2.62 25.63
C ASP A 61 -6.66 -4.10 25.42
N ASN A 62 -5.72 -4.62 26.21
CA ASN A 62 -5.24 -6.00 26.09
C ASN A 62 -6.34 -7.06 26.30
N SER A 63 -7.52 -6.66 26.77
CA SER A 63 -8.63 -7.57 27.07
C SER A 63 -9.80 -7.44 26.10
N ARG A 64 -10.05 -6.25 25.56
CA ARG A 64 -11.27 -5.91 24.82
C ARG A 64 -11.05 -4.85 23.73
N LEU A 65 -11.74 -5.05 22.62
CA LEU A 65 -11.99 -4.07 21.58
C LEU A 65 -13.36 -3.44 21.85
N SER A 66 -13.40 -2.13 22.02
CA SER A 66 -14.63 -1.38 22.22
C SER A 66 -14.76 -0.24 21.22
N GLY A 67 -15.99 0.10 20.84
CA GLY A 67 -16.24 1.24 19.97
C GLY A 67 -17.71 1.38 19.62
N ILE A 68 -18.06 2.52 19.03
CA ILE A 68 -19.42 2.84 18.61
C ILE A 68 -19.60 2.48 17.15
N ARG A 69 -20.67 1.74 16.83
CA ARG A 69 -21.02 1.40 15.45
C ARG A 69 -21.35 2.67 14.67
N LYS A 70 -20.63 2.89 13.58
CA LYS A 70 -20.89 3.98 12.64
C LYS A 70 -21.73 3.49 11.47
N GLY A 71 -22.91 4.08 11.30
CA GLY A 71 -23.77 3.83 10.15
C GLY A 71 -24.31 2.40 10.05
N MET A 72 -24.65 2.00 8.82
CA MET A 72 -25.18 0.67 8.49
C MET A 72 -24.06 -0.32 8.17
N PRO A 73 -24.21 -1.63 8.46
CA PRO A 73 -23.25 -2.64 8.05
C PRO A 73 -22.98 -2.61 6.55
N PHE A 74 -21.72 -2.78 6.18
CA PHE A 74 -21.36 -3.16 4.83
C PHE A 74 -21.78 -4.61 4.61
N SER A 75 -22.57 -4.86 3.57
CA SER A 75 -22.88 -6.20 3.08
C SER A 75 -22.65 -6.24 1.57
N GLY A 76 -22.16 -7.37 1.06
CA GLY A 76 -21.96 -7.58 -0.38
C GLY A 76 -20.94 -6.63 -1.03
N LYS A 77 -21.26 -6.13 -2.24
CA LYS A 77 -20.36 -5.32 -3.10
C LYS A 77 -20.03 -3.90 -2.58
N ARG A 78 -20.56 -3.46 -1.42
CA ARG A 78 -20.17 -2.16 -0.86
C ARG A 78 -18.67 -2.15 -0.58
N LYS A 79 -17.97 -1.11 -1.07
CA LYS A 79 -16.53 -0.96 -0.89
C LYS A 79 -16.21 -0.74 0.58
N ILE A 80 -15.83 -1.80 1.27
CA ILE A 80 -15.16 -1.72 2.57
C ILE A 80 -13.90 -0.89 2.36
N PRO A 81 -13.65 0.17 3.16
CA PRO A 81 -12.40 0.91 3.07
C PRO A 81 -11.26 -0.06 3.33
N LYS A 82 -10.43 -0.32 2.31
CA LYS A 82 -9.29 -1.23 2.43
C LYS A 82 -8.05 -0.48 2.89
N LYS A 83 -7.75 0.65 2.24
CA LYS A 83 -6.58 1.48 2.55
C LYS A 83 -6.75 2.17 3.89
N ASN A 84 -5.69 2.19 4.69
CA ASN A 84 -5.62 2.88 5.99
C ASN A 84 -6.70 2.42 6.98
N SER A 85 -7.01 1.12 6.95
CA SER A 85 -7.98 0.51 7.86
C SER A 85 -7.36 -0.66 8.61
N ILE A 86 -7.93 -0.95 9.77
CA ILE A 86 -7.62 -2.13 10.56
C ILE A 86 -8.86 -3.00 10.60
N HIS A 87 -8.70 -4.24 10.17
CA HIS A 87 -9.76 -5.21 10.06
C HIS A 87 -9.62 -6.25 11.17
N PHE A 88 -10.61 -6.27 12.06
CA PHE A 88 -10.75 -7.32 13.06
C PHE A 88 -11.73 -8.37 12.56
N PHE A 89 -11.32 -9.64 12.52
CA PHE A 89 -12.18 -10.74 12.11
C PHE A 89 -12.70 -11.45 13.36
N TYR A 90 -14.01 -11.38 13.56
CA TYR A 90 -14.67 -11.99 14.71
C TYR A 90 -14.98 -13.46 14.44
N LYS A 91 -14.87 -14.30 15.48
CA LYS A 91 -15.19 -15.74 15.37
C LYS A 91 -16.63 -15.94 14.89
N GLN A 92 -16.81 -16.79 13.88
CA GLN A 92 -18.10 -16.96 13.19
C GLN A 92 -19.19 -17.59 14.06
N ASN A 93 -18.81 -18.29 15.13
CA ASN A 93 -19.73 -19.00 16.03
C ASN A 93 -20.23 -18.15 17.21
N ARG A 94 -19.91 -16.85 17.26
CA ARG A 94 -20.41 -15.93 18.28
C ARG A 94 -21.22 -14.81 17.63
N GLU A 95 -22.26 -14.36 18.30
CA GLU A 95 -23.02 -13.19 17.88
C GLU A 95 -22.34 -11.89 18.33
N LEU A 96 -22.48 -10.84 17.51
CA LEU A 96 -22.08 -9.49 17.90
C LEU A 96 -23.22 -8.81 18.67
N THR A 97 -22.99 -8.51 19.94
CA THR A 97 -23.95 -7.77 20.75
C THR A 97 -23.60 -6.28 20.75
N PHE A 98 -24.55 -5.44 20.32
CA PHE A 98 -24.43 -3.99 20.41
C PHE A 98 -25.40 -3.47 21.48
N ILE A 99 -24.86 -2.78 22.50
CA ILE A 99 -25.66 -2.15 23.55
C ILE A 99 -25.64 -0.65 23.30
N GLN A 100 -26.79 -0.05 22.99
CA GLN A 100 -26.91 1.39 22.64
C GLN A 100 -25.93 1.82 21.51
N GLY A 101 -25.71 0.93 20.53
CA GLY A 101 -24.78 1.18 19.43
C GLY A 101 -23.30 1.03 19.80
N ARG A 102 -22.96 0.80 21.06
CA ARG A 102 -21.61 0.47 21.53
C ARG A 102 -21.38 -1.04 21.47
N LEU A 103 -20.24 -1.40 20.92
CA LEU A 103 -19.74 -2.76 20.82
C LEU A 103 -18.62 -2.95 21.83
N SER A 104 -18.55 -4.13 22.43
CA SER A 104 -17.44 -4.51 23.28
C SER A 104 -17.14 -6.00 23.11
N ILE A 105 -16.08 -6.30 22.38
CA ILE A 105 -15.63 -7.64 22.03
C ILE A 105 -14.41 -8.01 22.87
N PRO A 106 -14.40 -9.16 23.56
CA PRO A 106 -13.17 -9.70 24.13
C PRO A 106 -12.13 -10.00 23.05
N MET A 107 -10.85 -9.67 23.28
CA MET A 107 -9.77 -9.99 22.34
C MET A 107 -9.66 -11.50 22.05
N SER A 108 -10.03 -12.34 23.02
CA SER A 108 -10.12 -13.80 22.86
C SER A 108 -11.09 -14.26 21.77
N ASP A 109 -12.04 -13.41 21.39
CA ASP A 109 -13.08 -13.73 20.41
C ASP A 109 -12.74 -13.21 19.00
N ILE A 110 -11.59 -12.56 18.87
CA ILE A 110 -11.02 -12.12 17.60
C ILE A 110 -10.15 -13.25 17.06
N ASP A 111 -10.45 -13.69 15.84
CA ASP A 111 -9.71 -14.75 15.14
C ASP A 111 -8.38 -14.22 14.61
N ARG A 112 -8.43 -13.09 13.91
CA ARG A 112 -7.25 -12.44 13.34
C ARG A 112 -7.46 -10.94 13.16
N VAL A 113 -6.34 -10.22 13.09
CA VAL A 113 -6.31 -8.80 12.76
C VAL A 113 -5.49 -8.60 11.50
N GLU A 114 -6.03 -7.85 10.55
CA GLU A 114 -5.33 -7.46 9.32
C GLU A 114 -5.27 -5.95 9.23
N TYR A 115 -4.10 -5.38 8.98
CA TYR A 115 -3.98 -3.97 8.66
C TYR A 115 -2.87 -3.72 7.65
N ASP A 116 -3.01 -2.62 6.92
CA ASP A 116 -1.94 -2.16 6.05
C ASP A 116 -0.84 -1.51 6.90
N GLN A 117 0.35 -2.10 6.84
CA GLN A 117 1.57 -1.54 7.42
C GLN A 117 2.53 -1.17 6.30
N PHE A 118 3.20 -0.04 6.50
CA PHE A 118 4.39 0.26 5.73
C PHE A 118 5.48 -0.74 6.09
N ASP A 119 5.91 -1.54 5.11
CA ASP A 119 7.02 -2.47 5.27
C ASP A 119 8.27 -1.84 4.62
N PRO A 120 9.18 -1.27 5.42
CA PRO A 120 10.36 -0.62 4.88
C PRO A 120 11.26 -1.62 4.14
N GLY A 121 11.29 -2.89 4.52
CA GLY A 121 12.15 -3.91 3.89
C GLY A 121 11.71 -4.21 2.45
N LYS A 122 10.42 -4.45 2.24
CA LYS A 122 9.89 -4.64 0.87
C LYS A 122 9.87 -3.36 0.05
N SER A 123 9.66 -2.20 0.69
CA SER A 123 9.78 -0.90 0.03
C SER A 123 11.20 -0.70 -0.50
N VAL A 124 12.24 -0.92 0.32
CA VAL A 124 13.65 -0.83 -0.09
C VAL A 124 13.98 -1.82 -1.21
N ALA A 125 13.53 -3.08 -1.12
CA ALA A 125 13.76 -4.08 -2.16
C ALA A 125 13.11 -3.69 -3.50
N ASN A 126 11.85 -3.23 -3.49
CA ASN A 126 11.17 -2.77 -4.69
C ASN A 126 11.81 -1.51 -5.27
N SER A 127 12.21 -0.56 -4.42
CA SER A 127 12.97 0.62 -4.85
C SER A 127 14.31 0.23 -5.49
N ALA A 128 15.02 -0.76 -4.96
CA ALA A 128 16.26 -1.26 -5.55
C ALA A 128 16.04 -1.88 -6.93
N ILE A 129 14.99 -2.70 -7.09
CA ILE A 129 14.62 -3.30 -8.39
C ILE A 129 14.30 -2.19 -9.41
N VAL A 130 13.51 -1.20 -9.02
CA VAL A 130 13.19 -0.06 -9.88
C VAL A 130 14.46 0.66 -10.28
N VAL A 131 15.34 1.01 -9.34
CA VAL A 131 16.63 1.66 -9.66
C VAL A 131 17.44 0.83 -10.66
N VAL A 132 17.54 -0.49 -10.49
CA VAL A 132 18.29 -1.37 -11.41
C VAL A 132 17.69 -1.36 -12.81
N VAL A 133 16.37 -1.56 -12.95
CA VAL A 133 15.69 -1.53 -14.25
C VAL A 133 15.91 -0.20 -14.96
N VAL A 134 15.86 0.88 -14.19
CA VAL A 134 16.04 2.24 -14.66
C VAL A 134 17.47 2.49 -15.15
N THR A 135 18.48 2.01 -14.41
CA THR A 135 19.88 2.09 -14.83
C THR A 135 20.11 1.32 -16.12
N ILE A 136 19.57 0.10 -16.24
CA ILE A 136 19.70 -0.71 -17.46
C ILE A 136 19.09 0.00 -18.67
N VAL A 137 17.85 0.50 -18.54
CA VAL A 137 17.17 1.24 -19.62
C VAL A 137 17.96 2.50 -20.02
N THR A 138 18.53 3.21 -19.05
CA THR A 138 19.33 4.41 -19.30
C THR A 138 20.64 4.09 -20.02
N VAL A 139 21.32 3.00 -19.61
CA VAL A 139 22.56 2.53 -20.27
C VAL A 139 22.29 2.10 -21.71
N ILE A 140 21.20 1.35 -21.95
CA ILE A 140 20.80 0.94 -23.31
C ILE A 140 20.48 2.17 -24.16
N ALA A 141 19.69 3.11 -23.64
CA ALA A 141 19.36 4.33 -24.36
C ALA A 141 20.61 5.18 -24.68
N PHE A 142 21.58 5.22 -23.76
CA PHE A 142 22.85 5.91 -23.96
C PHE A 142 23.73 5.20 -25.00
N ALA A 143 23.79 3.87 -25.00
CA ALA A 143 24.53 3.09 -25.97
C ALA A 143 23.95 3.24 -27.39
N ILE A 144 22.62 3.23 -27.54
CA ILE A 144 21.94 3.50 -28.81
C ILE A 144 22.25 4.93 -29.28
N ALA A 145 22.18 5.91 -28.39
CA ALA A 145 22.53 7.29 -28.73
C ALA A 145 23.98 7.42 -29.22
N LEU A 146 24.94 6.76 -28.55
CA LEU A 146 26.35 6.73 -28.98
C LEU A 146 26.53 6.01 -30.32
N ALA A 147 25.81 4.91 -30.54
CA ALA A 147 25.84 4.17 -31.80
C ALA A 147 25.36 5.04 -32.97
N ASP A 148 24.28 5.81 -32.77
CA ASP A 148 23.78 6.80 -33.73
C ASP A 148 24.78 7.95 -34.00
N PHE A 149 25.61 8.32 -33.01
CA PHE A 149 26.72 9.27 -33.21
C PHE A 149 27.91 8.65 -33.98
N SER A 150 28.05 7.33 -34.00
CA SER A 150 29.12 6.60 -34.71
C SER A 150 28.74 6.05 -36.09
N GLY A 151 27.49 6.27 -36.55
CA GLY A 151 27.04 5.98 -37.92
C GLY A 151 27.57 6.97 -38.98
N PRO A 152 27.49 6.66 -40.29
CA PRO A 152 28.49 6.94 -41.32
C PRO A 152 28.50 8.39 -41.86
N ASN A 153 28.60 9.39 -41.00
CA ASN A 153 28.80 10.79 -41.40
C ASN A 153 30.25 11.28 -41.23
N LEU A 154 31.21 10.39 -40.94
CA LEU A 154 32.64 10.71 -40.93
C LEU A 154 33.31 10.58 -42.31
N SER A 155 32.58 10.17 -43.36
CA SER A 155 33.09 10.13 -44.74
C SER A 155 33.06 11.49 -45.46
N GLY A 156 32.78 12.59 -44.76
CA GLY A 156 32.62 13.93 -45.33
C GLY A 156 33.65 14.98 -44.91
N ILE A 157 34.68 14.63 -44.13
CA ILE A 157 35.77 15.57 -43.80
C ILE A 157 36.96 15.23 -44.69
N GLN A 158 37.03 15.85 -45.86
CA GLN A 158 38.25 15.93 -46.66
C GLN A 158 39.09 17.11 -46.13
N PHE A 159 40.32 16.82 -45.70
CA PHE A 159 41.38 17.81 -45.52
C PHE A 159 42.06 18.10 -46.86
#